data_AF-A0A1Y3BBX9-F1
#
_entry.id   AF-A0A1Y3BBX9-F1
#
_cell.length_a   1.000
_cell.length_b   1.000
_cell.length_c   1.000
_cell.angle_alpha   90.00
_cell.angle_beta   90.00
_cell.angle_gamma   90.00
#
_symmetry.space_group_name_H-M   'P 1'
#
loop_
_entity.id
_entity.type
_entity.pdbx_description
1 polymer ?
#
loop_
_entity_poly.entity_id
_entity_poly.type
_entity_poly.pdbx_seq_one_letter_code
_entity_poly.pdbx_strand_id
1 'polypeptide(L)'
;MNSTANESNKNNTSLSNKLLQMINDDDIMKRKLMIDGDGIGDDRKITNLIKQFILWCYNDNESELESELSAERLLNVIDQSELAMAKSVQTIKMITHELDNYENTYKNIEKAIADARAKLFTCKAELAHAKQIRRYKLDYDTVANIIEQHPSTQETQIKLNVLENEIQTLQKINNQIESKLEKRRRQFQLLLSASHQLQNVLDDENNVHTTTSCLVNNDNIVQHDSSQTMDNDNPLESSSILFSAKEQTTAPVSMETN
;
A
#
# COMPACT_ATOMS: atom_id res chain seq x y z
N MET A 1 -39.56 -31.98 11.78
CA MET A 1 -39.03 -30.73 11.19
C MET A 1 -40.10 -29.68 10.85
N ASN A 2 -41.40 -29.91 11.08
CA ASN A 2 -42.47 -28.95 10.71
C ASN A 2 -42.90 -27.95 11.81
N SER A 3 -42.32 -28.00 13.02
CA SER A 3 -42.75 -27.13 14.12
C SER A 3 -42.16 -25.72 14.03
N THR A 4 -40.90 -25.61 13.60
CA THR A 4 -40.15 -24.35 13.57
C THR A 4 -40.66 -23.40 12.47
N ALA A 5 -41.12 -23.94 11.33
CA ALA A 5 -41.65 -23.15 10.22
C ALA A 5 -42.99 -22.46 10.56
N ASN A 6 -43.82 -23.09 11.39
CA ASN A 6 -45.15 -22.58 11.75
C ASN A 6 -45.08 -21.47 12.81
N GLU A 7 -44.10 -21.54 13.73
CA GLU A 7 -43.79 -20.45 14.67
C GLU A 7 -43.23 -19.22 13.97
N SER A 8 -42.30 -19.38 13.02
CA SER A 8 -41.80 -18.24 12.24
C SER A 8 -42.90 -17.56 11.41
N ASN A 9 -43.87 -18.31 10.90
CA ASN A 9 -44.98 -17.74 10.12
C ASN A 9 -46.01 -17.02 11.03
N LYS A 10 -46.32 -17.58 12.21
CA LYS A 10 -47.13 -16.89 13.24
C LYS A 10 -46.46 -15.61 13.75
N ASN A 11 -45.14 -15.64 13.95
CA ASN A 11 -44.38 -14.47 14.39
C ASN A 11 -44.37 -13.37 13.32
N ASN A 12 -44.18 -13.72 12.04
CA ASN A 12 -44.25 -12.75 10.93
C ASN A 12 -45.66 -12.16 10.76
N THR A 13 -46.71 -12.98 10.92
CA THR A 13 -48.11 -12.51 10.86
C THR A 13 -48.44 -11.60 12.04
N SER A 14 -47.92 -11.90 13.23
CA SER A 14 -48.05 -11.07 14.44
C SER A 14 -47.33 -9.72 14.29
N LEU A 15 -46.12 -9.71 13.74
CA LEU A 15 -45.40 -8.47 13.42
C LEU A 15 -46.14 -7.65 12.37
N SER A 16 -46.62 -8.27 11.29
CA SER A 16 -47.38 -7.57 10.24
C SER A 16 -48.66 -6.94 10.79
N ASN A 17 -49.41 -7.67 11.63
CA ASN A 17 -50.61 -7.15 12.29
C ASN A 17 -50.28 -6.02 13.27
N LYS A 18 -49.16 -6.11 13.99
CA LYS A 18 -48.69 -5.05 14.88
C LYS A 18 -48.27 -3.79 14.12
N LEU A 19 -47.69 -3.95 12.95
CA LEU A 19 -47.30 -2.86 12.05
C LEU A 19 -48.53 -2.17 11.45
N LEU A 20 -49.53 -2.94 11.00
CA LEU A 20 -50.83 -2.40 10.57
C LEU A 20 -51.55 -1.67 11.70
N GLN A 21 -51.50 -2.20 12.92
CA GLN A 21 -52.10 -1.56 14.10
C GLN A 21 -51.41 -0.22 14.40
N MET A 22 -50.07 -0.17 14.37
CA MET A 22 -49.34 1.09 14.55
C MET A 22 -49.66 2.11 13.47
N ILE A 23 -49.74 1.70 12.20
CA ILE A 23 -50.11 2.60 11.09
C ILE A 23 -51.53 3.16 11.30
N ASN A 24 -52.47 2.31 11.72
CA ASN A 24 -53.85 2.73 11.98
C ASN A 24 -53.94 3.63 13.23
N ASP A 25 -53.18 3.33 14.28
CA ASP A 25 -53.12 4.14 15.51
C ASP A 25 -52.48 5.52 15.22
N ASP A 26 -51.45 5.58 14.37
CA ASP A 26 -50.85 6.83 13.88
C ASP A 26 -51.85 7.64 13.04
N ASP A 27 -52.63 6.98 12.17
CA ASP A 27 -53.67 7.63 11.38
C ASP A 27 -54.83 8.14 12.25
N ILE A 28 -55.21 7.39 13.29
CA ILE A 28 -56.21 7.81 14.29
C ILE A 28 -55.65 8.97 15.12
N MET A 29 -54.39 8.91 15.53
CA MET A 29 -53.72 9.98 16.28
C MET A 29 -53.60 11.24 15.44
N LYS A 30 -53.23 11.12 14.17
CA LYS A 30 -53.17 12.23 13.21
C LYS A 30 -54.56 12.85 12.98
N ARG A 31 -55.60 12.03 12.82
CA ARG A 31 -56.98 12.51 12.66
C ARG A 31 -57.49 13.19 13.93
N LYS A 32 -57.21 12.62 15.10
CA LYS A 32 -57.57 13.19 16.40
C LYS A 32 -56.81 14.49 16.66
N LEU A 33 -55.53 14.55 16.31
CA LEU A 33 -54.72 15.76 16.39
C LEU A 33 -55.16 16.83 15.38
N MET A 34 -55.71 16.45 14.22
CA MET A 34 -56.31 17.42 13.29
C MET A 34 -57.67 17.96 13.77
N ILE A 35 -58.44 17.17 14.53
CA ILE A 35 -59.76 17.56 15.06
C ILE A 35 -59.61 18.35 16.38
N ASP A 36 -58.76 17.87 17.28
CA ASP A 36 -58.51 18.46 18.61
C ASP A 36 -57.29 19.41 18.62
N GLY A 37 -56.55 19.51 17.51
CA GLY A 37 -55.40 20.40 17.36
C GLY A 37 -55.85 21.84 17.23
N ASP A 38 -55.98 22.50 18.38
CA ASP A 38 -55.80 23.94 18.63
C ASP A 38 -56.62 24.94 17.78
N GLY A 39 -57.51 24.48 16.89
CA GLY A 39 -58.26 25.36 15.96
C GLY A 39 -59.78 25.20 15.98
N ILE A 40 -60.28 23.96 16.14
CA ILE A 40 -61.74 23.70 16.16
C ILE A 40 -62.41 24.13 17.48
N GLY A 41 -61.66 24.12 18.58
CA GLY A 41 -62.15 24.56 19.88
C GLY A 41 -62.38 26.07 19.94
N ASP A 42 -61.51 26.85 19.31
CA ASP A 42 -61.59 28.32 19.34
C ASP A 42 -62.67 28.86 18.40
N ASP A 43 -62.85 28.25 17.22
CA ASP A 43 -63.98 28.56 16.34
C ASP A 43 -65.34 28.30 17.02
N ARG A 44 -65.43 27.21 17.80
CA ARG A 44 -66.62 26.91 18.62
C ARG A 44 -66.82 27.92 19.76
N LYS A 45 -65.75 28.38 20.41
CA LYS A 45 -65.83 29.44 21.44
C LYS A 45 -66.31 30.75 20.85
N ILE A 46 -65.77 31.17 19.70
CA ILE A 46 -66.17 32.39 18.98
C ILE A 46 -67.64 32.29 18.53
N THR A 47 -68.03 31.15 17.95
CA THR A 47 -69.42 30.90 17.56
C THR A 47 -70.38 30.96 18.75
N ASN A 48 -69.99 30.44 19.91
CA ASN A 48 -70.79 30.52 21.13
C ASN A 48 -70.83 31.94 21.73
N LEU A 49 -69.72 32.67 21.68
CA LEU A 49 -69.66 34.08 22.08
C LEU A 49 -70.64 34.92 21.27
N ILE A 50 -70.64 34.76 19.94
CA ILE A 50 -71.54 35.47 19.03
C ILE A 50 -73.00 35.13 19.36
N LYS A 51 -73.32 33.85 19.59
CA LYS A 51 -74.68 33.43 19.98
C LYS A 51 -75.12 34.04 21.31
N GLN A 52 -74.25 34.07 22.32
CA GLN A 52 -74.56 34.67 23.63
C GLN A 52 -74.69 36.18 23.55
N PHE A 53 -73.87 36.86 22.76
CA PHE A 53 -73.98 38.30 22.52
C PHE A 53 -75.30 38.66 21.84
N ILE A 54 -75.69 37.93 20.79
CA ILE A 54 -76.97 38.12 20.10
C ILE A 54 -78.13 37.91 21.08
N LEU A 55 -78.10 36.84 21.88
CA LEU A 55 -79.14 36.55 22.87
C LEU A 55 -79.25 37.67 23.92
N TRP A 56 -78.12 38.16 24.42
CA TRP A 56 -78.08 39.29 25.35
C TRP A 56 -78.68 40.57 24.76
N CYS A 57 -78.43 40.86 23.48
CA CYS A 57 -78.98 42.05 22.80
C CYS A 57 -80.51 42.01 22.60
N TYR A 58 -81.13 40.82 22.60
CA TYR A 58 -82.57 40.65 22.37
C TYR A 58 -83.36 40.28 23.64
N ASN A 59 -82.70 40.25 24.81
CA ASN A 59 -83.34 39.95 26.09
C ASN A 59 -83.96 41.22 26.71
N ASP A 60 -85.12 41.64 26.19
CA ASP A 60 -85.86 42.84 26.67
C ASP A 60 -86.57 42.64 28.04
N ASN A 61 -86.61 41.41 28.58
CA ASN A 61 -87.44 41.03 29.74
C ASN A 61 -86.65 40.60 30.99
N GLU A 62 -85.33 40.79 31.04
CA GLU A 62 -84.51 40.43 32.20
C GLU A 62 -84.43 41.57 33.24
N SER A 63 -84.29 41.19 34.52
CA SER A 63 -83.97 42.13 35.60
C SER A 63 -82.61 42.78 35.33
N GLU A 64 -82.45 44.06 35.68
CA GLU A 64 -81.22 44.84 35.45
C GLU A 64 -79.96 44.12 35.97
N LEU A 65 -80.08 43.39 37.09
CA LEU A 65 -79.01 42.58 37.68
C LEU A 65 -78.60 41.36 36.82
N GLU A 66 -79.53 40.70 36.14
CA GLU A 66 -79.24 39.54 35.28
C GLU A 66 -78.61 39.99 33.95
N SER A 67 -78.98 41.19 33.47
CA SER A 67 -78.35 41.83 32.30
C SER A 67 -76.88 42.21 32.58
N GLU A 68 -76.59 42.72 33.79
CA GLU A 68 -75.22 43.03 34.22
C GLU A 68 -74.36 41.77 34.37
N LEU A 69 -74.90 40.72 34.99
CA LEU A 69 -74.20 39.44 35.19
C LEU A 69 -73.91 38.73 33.86
N SER A 70 -74.82 38.81 32.90
CA SER A 70 -74.62 38.25 31.55
C SER A 70 -73.60 39.05 30.73
N ALA A 71 -73.55 40.37 30.89
CA ALA A 71 -72.50 41.21 30.31
C ALA A 71 -71.11 40.88 30.89
N GLU A 72 -70.98 40.69 32.21
CA GLU A 72 -69.73 40.28 32.85
C GLU A 72 -69.27 38.90 32.35
N ARG A 73 -70.19 37.94 32.21
CA ARG A 73 -69.89 36.62 31.61
C ARG A 73 -69.40 36.74 30.17
N LEU A 74 -70.01 37.61 29.37
CA LEU A 74 -69.60 37.84 27.99
C LEU A 74 -68.18 38.43 27.93
N LEU A 75 -67.88 39.41 28.78
CA LEU A 75 -66.55 40.01 28.88
C LEU A 75 -65.48 38.98 29.26
N ASN A 76 -65.76 38.11 30.24
CA ASN A 76 -64.86 37.03 30.62
C ASN A 76 -64.58 36.05 29.47
N VAL A 77 -65.56 35.76 28.60
CA VAL A 77 -65.36 34.90 27.43
C VAL A 77 -64.50 35.60 26.38
N ILE A 78 -64.64 36.93 26.22
CA ILE A 78 -63.76 37.74 25.36
C ILE A 78 -62.32 37.67 25.85
N ASP A 79 -62.07 37.93 27.14
CA ASP A 79 -60.73 37.90 27.73
C ASP A 79 -60.05 36.52 27.56
N GLN A 80 -60.81 35.44 27.75
CA GLN A 80 -60.31 34.07 27.54
C GLN A 80 -59.97 33.79 26.06
N SER A 81 -60.76 34.34 25.13
CA SER A 81 -60.51 34.19 23.69
C SER A 81 -59.27 34.97 23.24
N GLU A 82 -59.07 36.17 23.79
CA GLU A 82 -57.87 36.98 23.54
C GLU A 82 -56.61 36.28 24.06
N LEU A 83 -56.67 35.75 25.29
CA LEU A 83 -55.57 34.99 25.86
C LEU A 83 -55.24 33.74 25.03
N ALA A 84 -56.26 33.01 24.55
CA ALA A 84 -56.06 31.86 23.68
C ALA A 84 -55.37 32.24 22.36
N MET A 85 -55.79 33.35 21.73
CA MET A 85 -55.16 33.88 20.53
C MET A 85 -53.70 34.29 20.77
N ALA A 86 -53.42 35.01 21.85
CA ALA A 86 -52.06 35.43 22.22
C ALA A 86 -51.15 34.21 22.44
N LYS A 87 -51.65 33.17 23.10
CA LYS A 87 -50.95 31.90 23.27
C LYS A 87 -50.66 31.23 21.92
N SER A 88 -51.65 31.16 21.02
CA SER A 88 -51.48 30.57 19.68
C SER A 88 -50.36 31.28 18.89
N VAL A 89 -50.36 32.62 18.87
CA VAL A 89 -49.30 33.42 18.23
C VAL A 89 -47.92 33.11 18.81
N GLN A 90 -47.81 32.98 20.14
CA GLN A 90 -46.54 32.64 20.78
C GLN A 90 -46.09 31.22 20.47
N THR A 91 -47.01 30.25 20.43
CA THR A 91 -46.75 28.88 20.01
C THR A 91 -46.25 28.84 18.58
N ILE A 92 -46.86 29.59 17.65
CA ILE A 92 -46.41 29.67 16.26
C ILE A 92 -44.98 30.21 16.20
N LYS A 93 -44.67 31.31 16.91
CA LYS A 93 -43.30 31.86 16.98
C LYS A 93 -42.29 30.84 17.51
N MET A 94 -42.65 30.12 18.57
CA MET A 94 -41.82 29.07 19.15
C MET A 94 -41.60 27.93 18.14
N ILE A 95 -42.65 27.46 17.45
CA ILE A 95 -42.55 26.41 16.43
C ILE A 95 -41.64 26.84 15.28
N THR A 96 -41.77 28.08 14.80
CA THR A 96 -40.88 28.59 13.74
C THR A 96 -39.41 28.61 14.19
N HIS A 97 -39.14 29.08 15.41
CA HIS A 97 -37.79 29.07 15.97
C HIS A 97 -37.23 27.65 16.13
N GLU A 98 -38.04 26.71 16.61
CA GLU A 98 -37.63 25.30 16.72
C GLU A 98 -37.35 24.68 15.34
N LEU A 99 -38.14 25.02 14.32
CA LEU A 99 -37.92 24.56 12.95
C LEU A 99 -36.56 25.03 12.42
N ASP A 100 -36.24 26.32 12.60
CA ASP A 100 -34.93 26.88 12.22
C ASP A 100 -33.77 26.20 12.98
N ASN A 101 -33.97 25.92 14.27
CA ASN A 101 -32.99 25.20 15.09
C ASN A 101 -32.75 23.76 14.59
N TYR A 102 -33.82 23.05 14.23
CA TYR A 102 -33.69 21.72 13.64
C TYR A 102 -32.99 21.79 12.29
N GLU A 103 -33.33 22.73 11.41
CA GLU A 103 -32.65 22.90 10.12
C GLU A 103 -31.14 23.13 10.29
N ASN A 104 -30.76 23.99 11.23
CA ASN A 104 -29.34 24.24 11.54
C ASN A 104 -28.66 22.98 12.10
N THR A 105 -29.35 22.24 12.97
CA THR A 105 -28.83 20.98 13.51
C THR A 105 -28.63 19.94 12.41
N TYR A 106 -29.56 19.83 11.47
CA TYR A 106 -29.42 18.96 10.30
C TYR A 106 -28.22 19.34 9.44
N LYS A 107 -28.05 20.63 9.11
CA LYS A 107 -26.87 21.11 8.36
C LYS A 107 -25.55 20.81 9.08
N ASN A 108 -25.52 20.97 10.41
CA ASN A 108 -24.35 20.65 11.22
C ASN A 108 -24.03 19.15 11.20
N ILE A 109 -25.04 18.30 11.28
CA ILE A 109 -24.88 16.84 11.17
C ILE A 109 -24.36 16.46 9.78
N GLU A 110 -24.93 17.02 8.71
CA GLU A 110 -24.47 16.77 7.34
C GLU A 110 -23.00 17.18 7.15
N LYS A 111 -22.62 18.36 7.66
CA LYS A 111 -21.22 18.81 7.65
C LYS A 111 -20.32 17.87 8.43
N ALA A 112 -20.72 17.45 9.64
CA ALA A 112 -19.94 16.51 10.44
C ALA A 112 -19.77 15.14 9.75
N ILE A 113 -20.79 14.67 9.03
CA ILE A 113 -20.72 13.46 8.22
C ILE A 113 -19.74 13.64 7.06
N ALA A 114 -19.80 14.77 6.35
CA ALA A 114 -18.87 15.08 5.26
C ALA A 114 -17.42 15.15 5.76
N ASP A 115 -17.18 15.83 6.88
CA ASP A 115 -15.86 15.93 7.52
C ASP A 115 -15.34 14.56 7.97
N ALA A 116 -16.20 13.72 8.56
CA ALA A 116 -15.83 12.36 8.95
C ALA A 116 -15.48 11.49 7.73
N ARG A 117 -16.21 11.62 6.62
CA ARG A 117 -15.90 10.93 5.36
C ARG A 117 -14.57 11.38 4.78
N ALA A 118 -14.27 12.69 4.81
CA ALA A 118 -12.99 13.22 4.37
C ALA A 118 -11.84 12.68 5.22
N LYS A 119 -11.97 12.72 6.56
CA LYS A 119 -10.98 12.13 7.48
C LYS A 119 -10.77 10.64 7.26
N LEU A 120 -11.84 9.89 6.98
CA LEU A 120 -11.75 8.46 6.65
C LEU A 120 -10.94 8.24 5.37
N PHE A 121 -11.13 9.07 4.34
CA PHE A 121 -10.38 8.97 3.10
C PHE A 121 -8.88 9.24 3.34
N THR A 122 -8.55 10.30 4.07
CA THR A 122 -7.16 10.61 4.45
C THR A 122 -6.52 9.47 5.25
N CYS A 123 -7.21 8.97 6.28
CA CYS A 123 -6.72 7.86 7.10
C CYS A 123 -6.50 6.57 6.29
N LYS A 124 -7.36 6.29 5.30
CA LYS A 124 -7.16 5.16 4.37
C LYS A 124 -5.90 5.33 3.52
N ALA A 125 -5.65 6.54 3.00
CA ALA A 125 -4.46 6.84 2.22
C ALA A 125 -3.18 6.73 3.06
N GLU A 126 -3.19 7.29 4.27
CA GLU A 126 -2.09 7.19 5.24
C GLU A 126 -1.81 5.73 5.62
N LEU A 127 -2.86 4.92 5.86
CA LEU A 127 -2.72 3.50 6.15
C LEU A 127 -2.09 2.73 4.97
N ALA A 128 -2.51 3.03 3.74
CA ALA A 128 -1.93 2.41 2.55
C ALA A 128 -0.44 2.77 2.42
N HIS A 129 -0.09 4.04 2.64
CA HIS A 129 1.29 4.51 2.64
C HIS A 129 2.13 3.86 3.75
N ALA A 130 1.61 3.78 4.98
CA ALA A 130 2.29 3.13 6.10
C ALA A 130 2.52 1.63 5.84
N LYS A 131 1.54 0.93 5.23
CA LYS A 131 1.71 -0.46 4.80
C LYS A 131 2.81 -0.60 3.74
N GLN A 132 2.88 0.34 2.81
CA GLN A 132 3.91 0.36 1.79
C GLN A 132 5.32 0.52 2.39
N ILE A 133 5.49 1.48 3.31
CA ILE A 133 6.74 1.68 4.05
C ILE A 133 7.12 0.40 4.82
N ARG A 134 6.15 -0.23 5.49
CA ARG A 134 6.40 -1.49 6.20
C ARG A 134 6.89 -2.59 5.26
N ARG A 135 6.32 -2.71 4.06
CA ARG A 135 6.78 -3.69 3.06
C ARG A 135 8.23 -3.41 2.67
N TYR A 136 8.55 -2.17 2.31
CA TYR A 136 9.92 -1.78 1.97
C TYR A 136 10.89 -2.08 3.11
N LYS A 137 10.52 -1.79 4.36
CA LYS A 137 11.35 -2.11 5.51
C LYS A 137 11.66 -3.61 5.60
N LEU A 138 10.66 -4.47 5.42
CA LEU A 138 10.86 -5.92 5.41
C LEU A 138 11.74 -6.38 4.25
N ASP A 139 11.57 -5.79 3.06
CA ASP A 139 12.41 -6.09 1.89
C ASP A 139 13.87 -5.70 2.16
N TYR A 140 14.11 -4.53 2.77
CA TYR A 140 15.45 -4.09 3.19
C TYR A 140 16.04 -4.99 4.27
N ASP A 141 15.28 -5.36 5.30
CA ASP A 141 15.74 -6.27 6.36
C ASP A 141 16.11 -7.64 5.77
N THR A 142 15.36 -8.12 4.77
CA THR A 142 15.65 -9.37 4.06
C THR A 142 16.96 -9.27 3.27
N VAL A 143 17.15 -8.19 2.51
CA VAL A 143 18.38 -7.95 1.75
C VAL A 143 19.58 -7.78 2.68
N ALA A 144 19.41 -7.06 3.79
CA ALA A 144 20.47 -6.88 4.79
C ALA A 144 20.91 -8.22 5.39
N ASN A 145 19.97 -9.11 5.71
CA ASN A 145 20.28 -10.45 6.22
C ASN A 145 21.04 -11.30 5.17
N ILE A 146 20.69 -11.18 3.88
CA ILE A 146 21.46 -11.84 2.80
C ILE A 146 22.88 -11.27 2.72
N ILE A 147 23.04 -9.95 2.81
CA ILE A 147 24.35 -9.30 2.78
C ILE A 147 25.22 -9.72 3.97
N GLU A 148 24.64 -9.87 5.15
CA GLU A 148 25.35 -10.30 6.37
C GLU A 148 25.90 -11.73 6.27
N GLN A 149 25.28 -12.60 5.46
CA GLN A 149 25.80 -13.96 5.20
C GLN A 149 27.07 -13.96 4.35
N HIS A 150 27.34 -12.88 3.62
CA HIS A 150 28.56 -12.75 2.82
C HIS A 150 29.72 -12.15 3.64
N PRO A 151 30.96 -12.59 3.41
CA PRO A 151 32.12 -12.05 4.13
C PRO A 151 32.29 -10.56 3.84
N SER A 152 32.80 -9.84 4.85
CA SER A 152 33.11 -8.42 4.69
C SER A 152 34.07 -8.20 3.52
N THR A 153 33.80 -7.16 2.72
CA THR A 153 34.66 -6.77 1.60
C THR A 153 36.11 -6.60 2.02
N GLN A 154 36.34 -6.07 3.23
CA GLN A 154 37.70 -5.90 3.78
C GLN A 154 38.40 -7.24 4.03
N GLU A 155 37.69 -8.21 4.58
CA GLU A 155 38.26 -9.54 4.84
C GLU A 155 38.62 -10.25 3.54
N THR A 156 37.74 -10.18 2.54
CA THR A 156 38.01 -10.70 1.19
C THR A 156 39.21 -9.99 0.55
N GLN A 157 39.32 -8.67 0.71
CA GLN A 157 40.45 -7.90 0.18
C GLN A 157 41.78 -8.29 0.82
N ILE A 158 41.79 -8.56 2.14
CA ILE A 158 42.98 -9.03 2.85
C ILE A 158 43.40 -10.40 2.31
N LYS A 159 42.45 -11.35 2.18
CA LYS A 159 42.69 -12.68 1.61
C LYS A 159 43.26 -12.58 0.19
N LEU A 160 42.73 -11.69 -0.63
CA LEU A 160 43.19 -11.45 -2.00
C LEU A 160 44.64 -10.94 -2.02
N ASN A 161 44.97 -9.94 -1.19
CA ASN A 161 46.35 -9.45 -1.07
C ASN A 161 47.33 -10.53 -0.61
N VAL A 162 46.93 -11.38 0.34
CA VAL A 162 47.79 -12.50 0.79
C VAL A 162 48.05 -13.47 -0.37
N LEU A 163 47.01 -13.86 -1.09
CA LEU A 163 47.11 -14.76 -2.24
C LEU A 163 47.96 -14.16 -3.37
N GLU A 164 47.83 -12.86 -3.62
CA GLU A 164 48.61 -12.15 -4.62
C GLU A 164 50.10 -12.08 -4.25
N ASN A 165 50.41 -11.83 -2.98
CA ASN A 165 51.79 -11.92 -2.49
C ASN A 165 52.35 -13.35 -2.64
N GLU A 166 51.56 -14.37 -2.33
CA GLU A 166 51.96 -15.77 -2.50
C GLU A 166 52.28 -16.08 -3.97
N ILE A 167 51.40 -15.68 -4.90
CA ILE A 167 51.63 -15.83 -6.35
C ILE A 167 52.94 -15.13 -6.77
N GLN A 168 53.17 -13.89 -6.32
CA GLN A 168 54.40 -13.16 -6.65
C GLN A 168 55.64 -13.89 -6.11
N THR A 169 55.57 -14.44 -4.90
CA THR A 169 56.69 -15.22 -4.33
C THR A 169 56.95 -16.50 -5.12
N LEU A 170 55.90 -17.24 -5.48
CA LEU A 170 56.00 -18.45 -6.28
C LEU A 170 56.57 -18.17 -7.67
N GLN A 171 56.12 -17.09 -8.33
CA GLN A 171 56.67 -16.63 -9.61
C GLN A 171 58.16 -16.31 -9.48
N LYS A 172 58.58 -15.61 -8.42
CA LYS A 172 59.99 -15.32 -8.16
C LYS A 172 60.82 -16.59 -7.97
N ILE A 173 60.31 -17.56 -7.21
CA ILE A 173 60.98 -18.85 -7.00
C ILE A 173 61.07 -19.61 -8.32
N ASN A 174 59.99 -19.67 -9.11
CA ASN A 174 59.98 -20.33 -10.40
C ASN A 174 61.02 -19.72 -11.35
N ASN A 175 61.04 -18.39 -11.48
CA ASN A 175 62.03 -17.66 -12.28
C ASN A 175 63.47 -17.94 -11.81
N GLN A 176 63.71 -18.07 -10.50
CA GLN A 176 65.02 -18.44 -9.96
C GLN A 176 65.43 -19.87 -10.32
N ILE A 177 64.51 -20.82 -10.25
CA ILE A 177 64.74 -22.21 -10.65
C ILE A 177 65.04 -22.28 -12.14
N GLU A 178 64.23 -21.61 -12.96
CA GLU A 178 64.40 -21.58 -14.41
C GLU A 178 65.73 -20.94 -14.82
N SER A 179 66.14 -19.85 -14.15
CA SER A 179 67.48 -19.27 -14.33
C SER A 179 68.62 -20.23 -13.96
N LYS A 180 68.46 -21.01 -12.87
CA LYS A 180 69.45 -22.04 -12.48
C LYS A 180 69.49 -23.18 -13.49
N LEU A 181 68.34 -23.64 -13.96
CA LEU A 181 68.22 -24.70 -14.97
C LEU A 181 68.89 -24.26 -16.28
N GLU A 182 68.61 -23.04 -16.73
CA GLU A 182 69.24 -22.46 -17.92
C GLU A 182 70.77 -22.35 -17.78
N LYS A 183 71.28 -21.94 -16.60
CA LYS A 183 72.73 -21.98 -16.33
C LYS A 183 73.31 -23.39 -16.41
N ARG A 184 72.63 -24.39 -15.85
CA ARG A 184 73.05 -25.80 -15.95
C ARG A 184 73.01 -26.30 -17.39
N ARG A 185 71.98 -25.96 -18.16
CA ARG A 185 71.88 -26.25 -19.59
C ARG A 185 73.06 -25.68 -20.37
N ARG A 186 73.44 -24.42 -20.12
CA ARG A 186 74.63 -23.80 -20.74
C ARG A 186 75.93 -24.47 -20.33
N GLN A 187 76.10 -24.80 -19.06
CA GLN A 187 77.27 -25.56 -18.57
C GLN A 187 77.37 -26.93 -19.24
N PHE A 188 76.25 -27.63 -19.38
CA PHE A 188 76.21 -28.93 -20.05
C PHE A 188 76.50 -28.81 -21.55
N GLN A 189 75.96 -27.78 -22.22
CA GLN A 189 76.27 -27.48 -23.62
C GLN A 189 77.77 -27.21 -23.83
N LEU A 190 78.41 -26.47 -22.90
CA LEU A 190 79.84 -26.21 -22.91
C LEU A 190 80.65 -27.52 -22.73
N LEU A 191 80.27 -28.34 -21.75
CA LEU A 191 80.89 -29.64 -21.52
C LEU A 191 80.76 -30.56 -22.74
N LEU A 192 79.57 -30.60 -23.36
CA LEU A 192 79.31 -31.38 -24.57
C LEU A 192 80.18 -30.89 -25.74
N SER A 193 80.32 -29.57 -25.91
CA SER A 193 81.21 -28.99 -26.93
C SER A 193 82.67 -29.34 -26.67
N ALA A 194 83.16 -29.24 -25.42
CA ALA A 194 84.52 -29.64 -25.06
C ALA A 194 84.74 -31.15 -25.26
N SER A 195 83.76 -31.98 -24.94
CA SER A 195 83.79 -33.42 -25.20
C SER A 195 83.89 -33.71 -26.70
N HIS A 196 83.11 -33.03 -27.54
CA HIS A 196 83.21 -33.17 -28.99
C HIS A 196 84.54 -32.66 -29.53
N GLN A 197 85.09 -31.57 -28.98
CA GLN A 197 86.43 -31.11 -29.37
C GLN A 197 87.51 -32.14 -29.01
N LEU A 198 87.44 -32.74 -27.83
CA LEU A 198 88.37 -33.82 -27.44
C LEU A 198 88.17 -35.07 -28.30
N GLN A 199 86.92 -35.44 -28.62
CA GLN A 199 86.63 -36.52 -29.56
C GLN A 199 87.26 -36.24 -30.92
N ASN A 200 87.11 -35.02 -31.44
CA ASN A 200 87.72 -34.60 -32.69
C ASN A 200 89.25 -34.62 -32.62
N VAL A 201 89.86 -34.17 -31.51
CA VAL A 201 91.32 -34.25 -31.32
C VAL A 201 91.78 -35.71 -31.27
N LEU A 202 91.03 -36.60 -30.62
CA LEU A 202 91.32 -38.04 -30.63
C LEU A 202 91.11 -38.66 -32.01
N ASP A 203 90.08 -38.25 -32.74
CA ASP A 203 89.84 -38.69 -34.11
C ASP A 203 90.95 -38.17 -35.05
N ASP A 204 91.45 -36.95 -34.83
CA ASP A 204 92.57 -36.34 -35.54
C ASP A 204 93.92 -37.02 -35.19
N GLU A 205 94.15 -37.42 -33.93
CA GLU A 205 95.32 -38.20 -33.51
C GLU A 205 95.29 -39.65 -34.05
N ASN A 206 94.11 -40.26 -34.15
CA ASN A 206 93.93 -41.54 -34.83
C ASN A 206 94.09 -41.43 -36.36
N ASN A 207 93.95 -40.24 -36.94
CA ASN A 207 94.08 -40.01 -38.39
C ASN A 207 95.54 -39.82 -38.85
N VAL A 208 96.51 -39.60 -37.95
CA VAL A 208 97.94 -39.51 -38.32
C VAL A 208 98.55 -40.89 -38.64
N HIS A 209 97.86 -42.00 -38.35
CA HIS A 209 98.38 -43.34 -38.65
C HIS A 209 97.74 -44.13 -39.79
N THR A 210 96.71 -43.63 -40.50
CA THR A 210 96.32 -44.26 -41.77
C THR A 210 95.63 -43.26 -42.70
N THR A 211 96.45 -42.53 -43.45
CA THR A 211 96.02 -42.02 -44.76
C THR A 211 95.84 -43.20 -45.70
N THR A 212 94.60 -43.67 -45.89
CA THR A 212 94.20 -44.33 -47.14
C THR A 212 92.88 -43.73 -47.60
N SER A 213 93.01 -42.82 -48.57
CA SER A 213 92.22 -42.81 -49.80
C SER A 213 90.68 -42.79 -49.66
N CYS A 214 90.13 -41.57 -49.68
CA CYS A 214 89.07 -41.06 -50.58
C CYS A 214 87.96 -42.02 -51.09
N LEU A 215 86.67 -41.64 -51.13
CA LEU A 215 86.09 -40.54 -51.92
C LEU A 215 84.62 -40.25 -51.52
N VAL A 216 84.29 -38.95 -51.38
CA VAL A 216 83.15 -38.21 -51.99
C VAL A 216 81.71 -38.53 -51.51
N ASN A 217 81.11 -37.63 -50.70
CA ASN A 217 80.09 -36.60 -51.03
C ASN A 217 78.72 -37.17 -51.48
N ASN A 218 77.54 -36.65 -51.13
CA ASN A 218 77.17 -35.32 -50.64
C ASN A 218 75.77 -35.35 -50.01
N ASP A 219 75.57 -34.37 -49.13
CA ASP A 219 74.37 -33.88 -48.47
C ASP A 219 73.04 -33.87 -49.25
N ASN A 220 71.94 -34.08 -48.52
CA ASN A 220 71.02 -32.96 -48.29
C ASN A 220 70.10 -33.13 -47.08
N ILE A 221 70.03 -32.03 -46.34
CA ILE A 221 69.32 -31.70 -45.10
C ILE A 221 67.90 -31.22 -45.40
N VAL A 222 67.02 -31.27 -44.37
CA VAL A 222 66.01 -30.27 -43.90
C VAL A 222 64.89 -31.07 -43.20
N GLN A 223 64.92 -31.23 -41.88
CA GLN A 223 64.35 -30.36 -40.81
C GLN A 223 62.84 -30.52 -40.55
N HIS A 224 62.52 -30.50 -39.25
CA HIS A 224 61.26 -30.08 -38.60
C HIS A 224 60.02 -30.95 -38.89
N ASP A 225 59.14 -31.30 -37.98
CA ASP A 225 58.76 -30.73 -36.69
C ASP A 225 57.94 -31.83 -35.99
N SER A 226 58.08 -32.01 -34.68
CA SER A 226 57.26 -32.96 -33.91
C SER A 226 56.44 -32.19 -32.91
N SER A 227 55.19 -31.91 -33.28
CA SER A 227 54.12 -31.50 -32.39
C SER A 227 52.82 -32.14 -32.84
N GLN A 228 52.18 -32.87 -31.92
CA GLN A 228 50.73 -33.17 -31.76
C GLN A 228 50.60 -34.58 -31.17
N THR A 229 50.46 -34.76 -29.86
CA THR A 229 49.23 -34.59 -29.05
C THR A 229 47.99 -35.15 -29.75
N MET A 230 47.63 -36.38 -29.42
CA MET A 230 46.29 -36.92 -29.54
C MET A 230 45.99 -37.80 -28.31
N ASP A 231 44.71 -37.87 -27.97
CA ASP A 231 44.05 -38.57 -26.86
C ASP A 231 43.96 -37.76 -25.56
N ASN A 232 42.79 -37.50 -24.95
CA ASN A 232 41.42 -37.92 -25.27
C ASN A 232 40.42 -37.12 -24.38
N ASP A 233 39.19 -36.99 -24.90
CA ASP A 233 37.89 -36.92 -24.19
C ASP A 233 37.44 -35.66 -23.39
N ASN A 234 36.72 -34.76 -24.10
CA ASN A 234 35.26 -34.43 -24.03
C ASN A 234 34.43 -34.79 -22.76
N PRO A 235 33.20 -34.24 -22.52
CA PRO A 235 32.55 -32.97 -22.91
C PRO A 235 31.99 -32.16 -21.71
N LEU A 236 31.80 -30.84 -21.86
CA LEU A 236 30.78 -30.11 -21.09
C LEU A 236 29.83 -29.38 -22.05
N GLU A 237 28.63 -29.93 -22.14
CA GLU A 237 27.45 -29.32 -22.72
C GLU A 237 26.93 -28.17 -21.83
N SER A 238 26.52 -27.10 -22.51
CA SER A 238 25.27 -26.35 -22.27
C SER A 238 25.11 -25.57 -20.95
N SER A 239 25.26 -24.25 -21.01
CA SER A 239 24.10 -23.35 -21.18
C SER A 239 24.46 -21.90 -20.88
N SER A 240 24.45 -21.11 -21.95
CA SER A 240 24.35 -19.66 -21.97
C SER A 240 23.07 -19.17 -21.28
N ILE A 241 23.22 -18.35 -20.22
CA ILE A 241 22.13 -17.52 -19.70
C ILE A 241 22.28 -16.09 -20.23
N LEU A 242 21.19 -15.70 -20.87
CA LEU A 242 20.86 -14.49 -21.57
C LEU A 242 20.93 -13.24 -20.67
N PHE A 243 21.80 -12.30 -21.01
CA PHE A 243 21.78 -10.93 -20.50
C PHE A 243 20.77 -10.12 -21.34
N SER A 244 19.60 -9.83 -20.78
CA SER A 244 18.67 -8.84 -21.34
C SER A 244 18.78 -7.55 -20.56
N ALA A 245 19.47 -6.58 -21.17
CA ALA A 245 19.34 -5.18 -20.84
C ALA A 245 17.93 -4.70 -21.22
N LYS A 246 17.27 -3.99 -20.31
CA LYS A 246 16.17 -3.11 -20.66
C LYS A 246 16.34 -1.79 -19.92
N GLU A 247 16.82 -0.81 -20.68
CA GLU A 247 16.70 0.61 -20.35
C GLU A 247 15.23 0.98 -20.15
N GLN A 248 14.95 1.74 -19.10
CA GLN A 248 13.85 2.69 -19.13
C GLN A 248 14.25 3.92 -18.30
N THR A 249 14.72 4.92 -19.04
CA THR A 249 14.81 6.33 -18.64
C THR A 249 13.42 6.98 -18.63
N THR A 250 13.35 8.18 -18.03
CA THR A 250 12.20 9.11 -17.78
C THR A 250 11.58 8.97 -16.38
N ALA A 251 11.56 9.95 -15.47
CA ALA A 251 12.07 11.33 -15.36
C ALA A 251 12.13 11.71 -13.85
N PRO A 252 12.97 12.66 -13.39
CA PRO A 252 12.95 13.13 -12.01
C PRO A 252 11.94 14.29 -11.84
N VAL A 253 11.02 14.17 -10.89
CA VAL A 253 10.20 15.30 -10.42
C VAL A 253 10.98 16.01 -9.31
N SER A 254 11.37 17.24 -9.63
CA SER A 254 12.01 18.20 -8.74
C SER A 254 11.14 18.52 -7.53
N MET A 255 11.74 18.45 -6.34
CA MET A 255 11.26 19.18 -5.17
C MET A 255 11.47 20.67 -5.43
N GLU A 256 10.40 21.46 -5.44
CA GLU A 256 10.47 22.89 -5.15
C GLU A 256 9.84 23.12 -3.77
N THR A 257 10.68 23.62 -2.88
CA THR A 257 10.34 24.28 -1.64
C THR A 257 9.90 25.71 -1.95
N ASN A 258 8.64 26.04 -1.63
CA ASN A 258 8.22 27.34 -1.08
C ASN A 258 6.84 27.18 -0.43
#